data_AF-A0A7C4RSK6-F1
#
_entry.id   AF-A0A7C4RSK6-F1
#
_cell.length_a   1.000
_cell.length_b   1.000
_cell.length_c   1.000
_cell.angle_alpha   90.00
_cell.angle_beta   90.00
_cell.angle_gamma   90.00
#
_symmetry.space_group_name_H-M   'P 1'
#
loop_
_entity.id
_entity.type
_entity.pdbx_description
1 polymer ?
#
loop_
_entity_poly.entity_id
_entity_poly.type
_entity_poly.pdbx_seq_one_letter_code
_entity_poly.pdbx_strand_id
1 'polypeptide(L)'
;MELAHALIDAQRWLASCSPADIDHLRSVCSDIHEAEKRLMSASETYMQRCIQRCEGLCCRNVFLGEVMGFEDFCFILVLRPECFETLFSKASRLNTMFTADCPFLMNGVGPCSLPEAVRPEVCITSFCMQTPDADAAIRAVQARFRKLSRIIRWMHFKRLFRRRIASFSA
;
A
#
# COMPACT_ATOMS: atom_id res chain seq x y z
N MET A 1 11.71 2.18 -9.43
CA MET A 1 12.26 2.01 -8.08
C MET A 1 12.05 0.56 -7.69
N GLU A 2 13.10 -0.15 -7.29
CA GLU A 2 12.91 -1.49 -6.71
C GLU A 2 12.06 -1.38 -5.44
N LEU A 3 11.04 -2.23 -5.33
CA LEU A 3 10.02 -2.23 -4.27
C LEU A 3 10.62 -2.15 -2.84
N ALA A 4 11.79 -2.78 -2.64
CA ALA A 4 12.53 -2.75 -1.38
C ALA A 4 13.01 -1.33 -1.00
N HIS A 5 13.44 -0.52 -1.98
CA HIS A 5 13.87 0.85 -1.74
C HIS A 5 12.72 1.72 -1.26
N ALA A 6 11.55 1.61 -1.88
CA ALA A 6 10.36 2.36 -1.45
C ALA A 6 9.93 2.00 -0.02
N LEU A 7 10.08 0.73 0.38
CA LEU A 7 9.80 0.28 1.75
C LEU A 7 10.81 0.84 2.76
N ILE A 8 12.11 0.80 2.44
CA ILE A 8 13.16 1.39 3.28
C ILE A 8 12.92 2.89 3.46
N ASP A 9 12.61 3.59 2.38
CA ASP A 9 12.37 5.03 2.41
C ASP A 9 11.15 5.37 3.26
N ALA A 10 10.06 4.60 3.16
CA ALA A 10 8.88 4.76 4.01
C ALA A 10 9.21 4.56 5.49
N GLN A 11 9.93 3.49 5.84
CA GLN A 11 10.34 3.23 7.23
C GLN A 11 11.20 4.38 7.78
N ARG A 12 12.22 4.82 7.03
CA ARG A 12 13.09 5.93 7.44
C ARG A 12 12.32 7.24 7.59
N TRP A 13 11.40 7.51 6.67
CA TRP A 13 10.59 8.72 6.72
C TRP A 13 9.68 8.72 7.95
N LEU A 14 9.00 7.61 8.24
CA LEU A 14 8.17 7.44 9.43
C LEU A 14 8.98 7.55 10.72
N ALA A 15 10.17 6.95 10.80
CA ALA A 15 11.05 7.08 11.95
C ALA A 15 11.50 8.53 12.20
N SER A 16 11.54 9.36 11.16
CA SER A 16 11.84 10.80 11.27
C SER A 16 10.62 11.67 11.61
N CYS A 17 9.42 11.10 11.69
CA CYS A 17 8.20 11.83 12.04
C CYS A 17 8.12 12.13 13.53
N SER A 18 7.52 13.29 13.86
CA SER A 18 7.15 13.56 15.25
C SER A 18 6.01 12.65 15.71
N PRO A 19 5.84 12.40 17.01
CA PRO A 19 4.71 11.61 17.51
C PRO A 19 3.35 12.15 17.03
N ALA A 20 3.16 13.47 17.06
CA ALA A 20 1.93 14.10 16.58
C ALA A 20 1.68 13.89 15.07
N ASP A 21 2.75 13.89 14.27
CA ASP A 21 2.68 13.56 12.84
C ASP A 21 2.24 12.10 12.63
N ILE A 22 2.78 11.17 13.41
CA ILE A 22 2.43 9.74 13.38
C ILE A 22 0.98 9.53 13.81
N ASP A 23 0.51 10.18 14.87
CA ASP A 23 -0.88 10.07 15.32
C ASP A 23 -1.87 10.58 14.26
N HIS A 24 -1.53 11.69 13.60
CA HIS A 24 -2.33 12.21 12.49
C HIS A 24 -2.37 11.24 11.30
N LEU A 25 -1.22 10.69 10.91
CA LEU A 25 -1.14 9.67 9.86
C LEU A 25 -1.94 8.43 10.24
N ARG A 26 -1.87 7.97 11.50
CA ARG A 26 -2.62 6.81 11.98
C ARG A 26 -4.12 7.01 11.86
N SER A 27 -4.65 8.17 12.23
CA SER A 27 -6.07 8.48 12.04
C SER A 27 -6.49 8.37 10.57
N VAL A 28 -5.71 8.95 9.65
CA VAL A 28 -6.01 8.89 8.21
C VAL A 28 -5.89 7.48 7.66
N CYS A 29 -4.88 6.71 8.11
CA CYS A 29 -4.70 5.34 7.68
C CYS A 29 -5.82 4.43 8.21
N SER A 30 -6.31 4.66 9.43
CA SER A 30 -7.48 3.93 9.94
C SER A 30 -8.73 4.17 9.10
N ASP A 31 -8.97 5.42 8.68
CA ASP A 31 -10.10 5.75 7.78
C ASP A 31 -9.99 5.06 6.41
N ILE A 32 -8.76 4.93 5.90
CA ILE A 32 -8.48 4.19 4.66
C ILE A 32 -8.75 2.70 4.87
N HIS A 33 -8.23 2.13 5.94
CA HIS A 33 -8.37 0.70 6.23
C HIS A 33 -9.84 0.29 6.38
N GLU A 34 -10.66 1.14 7.01
CA GLU A 34 -12.10 0.93 7.09
C GLU A 34 -12.80 1.00 5.72
N ALA A 35 -12.36 1.90 4.83
CA ALA A 35 -12.87 1.94 3.46
C ALA A 35 -12.45 0.71 2.64
N GLU A 36 -11.22 0.21 2.83
CA GLU A 36 -10.72 -1.02 2.22
C GLU A 36 -11.51 -2.25 2.69
N LYS A 37 -11.89 -2.33 3.97
CA LYS A 37 -12.77 -3.40 4.47
C LYS A 37 -14.14 -3.40 3.78
N ARG A 38 -14.74 -2.23 3.61
CA ARG A 38 -16.01 -2.07 2.90
C ARG A 38 -15.88 -2.46 1.44
N LEU A 39 -14.79 -2.07 0.80
CA LEU A 39 -14.49 -2.47 -0.56
C LEU A 39 -14.32 -3.99 -0.68
N MET A 40 -13.60 -4.61 0.25
CA MET A 40 -13.40 -6.05 0.27
C MET A 40 -14.73 -6.80 0.41
N SER A 41 -15.63 -6.33 1.29
CA SER A 41 -16.98 -6.88 1.43
C SER A 41 -17.81 -6.70 0.15
N ALA A 42 -17.80 -5.51 -0.46
CA ALA A 42 -18.49 -5.25 -1.72
C ALA A 42 -17.92 -6.06 -2.91
N SER A 43 -16.67 -6.53 -2.78
CA SER A 43 -15.94 -7.21 -3.85
C SER A 43 -15.81 -8.71 -3.64
N GLU A 44 -16.41 -9.28 -2.60
CA GLU A 44 -16.23 -10.67 -2.18
C GLU A 44 -16.48 -11.65 -3.33
N THR A 45 -17.61 -11.51 -4.03
CA THR A 45 -17.97 -12.36 -5.17
C THR A 45 -16.96 -12.28 -6.32
N TYR A 46 -16.40 -11.08 -6.56
CA TYR A 46 -15.41 -10.87 -7.63
C TYR A 46 -14.05 -11.47 -7.24
N MET A 47 -13.64 -11.30 -5.98
CA MET A 47 -12.43 -11.92 -5.44
C MET A 47 -12.52 -13.44 -5.43
N GLN A 48 -13.65 -14.02 -5.03
CA GLN A 48 -13.85 -15.47 -5.08
C GLN A 48 -13.76 -16.00 -6.51
N ARG A 49 -14.35 -15.30 -7.49
CA ARG A 49 -14.22 -15.67 -8.91
C ARG A 49 -12.77 -15.59 -9.38
N CYS A 50 -12.03 -14.56 -8.99
CA CYS A 50 -10.60 -14.44 -9.32
C CYS A 50 -9.79 -15.62 -8.74
N ILE A 51 -10.03 -15.97 -7.48
CA ILE A 51 -9.33 -17.09 -6.82
C ILE A 51 -9.71 -18.43 -7.45
N GLN A 52 -11.00 -18.69 -7.68
CA GLN A 52 -11.51 -19.99 -8.13
C GLN A 52 -11.35 -20.22 -9.63
N ARG A 53 -11.45 -19.17 -10.47
CA ARG A 53 -11.40 -19.31 -11.95
C ARG A 53 -10.06 -18.95 -12.54
N CYS A 54 -9.38 -17.95 -11.97
CA CYS A 54 -8.06 -17.53 -12.47
C CYS A 54 -6.94 -18.22 -11.70
N GLU A 55 -7.21 -18.99 -10.64
CA GLU A 55 -6.19 -19.70 -9.84
C GLU A 55 -5.03 -18.80 -9.37
N GLY A 56 -5.29 -17.50 -9.22
CA GLY A 56 -4.27 -16.50 -8.91
C GLY A 56 -3.35 -16.11 -10.08
N LEU A 57 -3.60 -16.54 -11.32
CA LEU A 57 -2.85 -16.16 -12.54
C LEU A 57 -2.70 -14.63 -12.69
N CYS A 58 -3.70 -13.86 -12.27
CA CYS A 58 -3.66 -12.41 -12.29
C CYS A 58 -2.57 -11.86 -11.33
N CYS A 59 -2.33 -12.55 -10.21
CA CYS A 59 -1.27 -12.24 -9.26
C CYS A 59 0.11 -12.78 -9.70
N ARG A 60 0.18 -13.59 -10.78
CA ARG A 60 1.42 -14.18 -11.30
C ARG A 60 2.19 -13.30 -12.28
N ASN A 61 1.55 -12.25 -12.80
CA ASN A 61 2.12 -11.33 -13.80
C ASN A 61 1.99 -9.86 -13.37
N VAL A 62 2.41 -9.56 -12.14
CA VAL A 62 2.25 -8.22 -11.54
C VAL A 62 3.57 -7.48 -11.47
N PHE A 63 3.63 -6.31 -12.09
CA PHE A 63 4.71 -5.36 -11.87
C PHE A 63 4.47 -4.59 -10.57
N LEU A 64 4.88 -5.17 -9.44
CA LEU A 64 4.56 -4.59 -8.13
C LEU A 64 5.06 -3.17 -7.90
N GLY A 65 6.14 -2.76 -8.58
CA GLY A 65 6.61 -1.38 -8.53
C GLY A 65 5.67 -0.36 -9.22
N GLU A 66 4.73 -0.82 -10.05
CA GLU A 66 3.68 0.00 -10.66
C GLU A 66 2.39 0.00 -9.83
N VAL A 67 2.30 -0.92 -8.88
CA VAL A 67 1.10 -1.29 -8.13
C VAL A 67 1.19 -0.83 -6.67
N MET A 68 2.41 -0.79 -6.12
CA MET A 68 2.73 -0.31 -4.79
C MET A 68 3.98 0.58 -4.81
N GLY A 69 3.95 1.66 -4.05
CA GLY A 69 5.05 2.59 -3.87
C GLY A 69 5.20 3.09 -2.44
N PHE A 70 5.82 4.25 -2.31
CA PHE A 70 6.17 4.84 -1.02
C PHE A 70 4.94 5.12 -0.14
N GLU A 71 3.88 5.70 -0.69
CA GLU A 71 2.66 6.00 0.08
C GLU A 71 1.96 4.73 0.58
N ASP A 72 1.99 3.64 -0.20
CA ASP A 72 1.48 2.32 0.19
C ASP A 72 2.21 1.79 1.42
N PHE A 73 3.55 1.85 1.39
CA PHE A 73 4.36 1.40 2.52
C PHE A 73 4.20 2.29 3.74
N CYS A 74 4.03 3.61 3.56
CA CYS A 74 3.67 4.50 4.66
C CYS A 74 2.35 4.06 5.31
N PHE A 75 1.32 3.80 4.50
CA PHE A 75 0.03 3.32 4.98
C PHE A 75 0.15 2.00 5.75
N ILE A 76 0.86 1.02 5.18
CA ILE A 76 1.04 -0.30 5.80
C ILE A 76 1.80 -0.19 7.12
N LEU A 77 2.95 0.48 7.12
CA LEU A 77 3.83 0.56 8.29
C LEU A 77 3.26 1.43 9.42
N VAL A 78 2.39 2.40 9.12
CA VAL A 78 1.68 3.18 10.15
C VAL A 78 0.70 2.31 10.93
N LEU A 79 0.01 1.39 10.26
CA LEU A 79 -0.98 0.52 10.90
C LEU A 79 -0.35 -0.74 11.50
N ARG A 80 0.65 -1.29 10.82
CA ARG A 80 1.25 -2.60 11.11
C ARG A 80 2.79 -2.52 11.00
N PRO A 81 3.45 -1.76 11.90
CA PRO A 81 4.90 -1.57 11.86
C PRO A 81 5.69 -2.88 11.94
N GLU A 82 5.13 -3.91 12.59
CA GLU A 82 5.72 -5.24 12.72
C GLU A 82 5.86 -5.99 11.38
N CYS A 83 5.18 -5.54 10.32
CA CYS A 83 5.26 -6.19 9.01
C CYS A 83 6.55 -5.86 8.25
N PHE A 84 7.36 -4.90 8.71
CA PHE A 84 8.54 -4.41 7.97
C PHE A 84 9.48 -5.55 7.51
N GLU A 85 9.94 -6.41 8.42
CA GLU A 85 10.90 -7.48 8.10
C GLU A 85 10.34 -8.49 7.07
N THR A 86 9.07 -8.85 7.24
CA THR A 86 8.36 -9.75 6.31
C THR A 86 8.24 -9.12 4.93
N LEU A 87 7.90 -7.82 4.86
CA LEU A 87 7.79 -7.11 3.58
C LEU A 87 9.16 -6.95 2.92
N PHE A 88 10.19 -6.62 3.70
CA PHE A 88 11.53 -6.38 3.20
C PHE A 88 12.17 -7.66 2.65
N SER A 89 12.06 -8.77 3.37
CA SER A 89 12.56 -10.07 2.92
C SER A 89 11.87 -10.54 1.62
N LYS A 90 10.57 -10.30 1.47
CA LYS A 90 9.81 -10.62 0.26
C LYS A 90 10.16 -9.68 -0.91
N ALA A 91 10.25 -8.38 -0.66
CA ALA A 91 10.57 -7.39 -1.68
C ALA A 91 12.02 -7.52 -2.19
N SER A 92 12.96 -7.89 -1.32
CA SER A 92 14.38 -8.06 -1.67
C SER A 92 14.66 -9.33 -2.48
N ARG A 93 13.71 -10.27 -2.51
CA ARG A 93 13.80 -11.52 -3.30
C ARG A 93 13.34 -11.36 -4.75
N LEU A 94 12.79 -10.20 -5.12
CA LEU A 94 12.42 -9.89 -6.49
C LEU A 94 13.69 -9.63 -7.31
N ASN A 95 14.29 -10.69 -7.85
CA ASN A 95 15.35 -10.55 -8.85
C ASN A 95 14.75 -10.01 -10.16
N THR A 96 15.40 -9.02 -10.73
CA THR A 96 14.94 -8.11 -11.79
C THR A 96 14.77 -8.72 -13.20
N MET A 97 14.39 -9.99 -13.33
CA MET A 97 14.17 -10.62 -14.63
C MET A 97 12.84 -11.39 -14.68
N PHE A 98 11.87 -10.77 -15.36
CA PHE A 98 10.65 -11.33 -15.98
C PHE A 98 9.67 -12.16 -15.12
N THR A 99 8.41 -11.71 -15.12
CA THR A 99 7.20 -12.41 -14.65
C THR A 99 7.39 -13.16 -13.33
N ALA A 100 7.58 -12.41 -12.25
CA ALA A 100 7.58 -12.99 -10.91
C ALA A 100 6.14 -13.01 -10.37
N ASP A 101 5.76 -14.17 -9.84
CA ASP A 101 4.60 -14.28 -8.96
C ASP A 101 4.67 -13.20 -7.88
N CYS A 102 3.53 -12.58 -7.54
CA CYS A 102 3.46 -11.64 -6.43
C CYS A 102 4.14 -12.28 -5.18
N PRO A 103 5.23 -11.69 -4.63
CA PRO A 103 6.02 -12.28 -3.57
C PRO A 103 5.24 -12.31 -2.24
N PHE A 104 4.09 -11.62 -2.20
CA PHE A 104 3.17 -11.65 -1.10
C PHE A 104 2.22 -12.86 -1.16
N LEU A 105 2.10 -13.60 -2.27
CA LEU A 105 1.31 -14.84 -2.29
C LEU A 105 1.91 -15.89 -1.34
N MET A 106 1.07 -16.55 -0.56
CA MET A 106 1.48 -17.72 0.21
C MET A 106 1.63 -18.92 -0.73
N ASN A 107 2.82 -19.52 -0.79
CA ASN A 107 3.13 -20.70 -1.61
C ASN A 107 2.85 -20.52 -3.13
N GLY A 108 2.86 -19.29 -3.67
CA GLY A 108 2.63 -19.02 -5.11
C GLY A 108 1.20 -19.28 -5.62
N VAL A 109 0.28 -19.67 -4.73
CA VAL A 109 -1.12 -20.03 -5.05
C VAL A 109 -2.12 -19.43 -4.08
N GLY A 110 -1.72 -19.23 -2.82
CA GLY A 110 -2.61 -18.92 -1.70
C GLY A 110 -2.73 -17.43 -1.34
N PRO A 111 -3.59 -17.12 -0.34
CA PRO A 111 -3.97 -15.75 0.01
C PRO A 111 -2.75 -14.86 0.29
N CYS A 112 -2.92 -13.56 0.10
CA CYS A 112 -1.84 -12.60 0.28
C CYS A 112 -1.32 -12.61 1.73
N SER A 113 -0.01 -12.55 1.92
CA SER A 113 0.67 -12.44 3.22
C SER A 113 0.61 -11.03 3.80
N LEU A 114 0.05 -10.08 3.04
CA LEU A 114 -0.31 -8.78 3.59
C LEU A 114 -1.46 -8.95 4.59
N PRO A 115 -1.50 -8.13 5.66
CA PRO A 115 -2.63 -8.13 6.57
C PRO A 115 -3.97 -7.94 5.84
N GLU A 116 -5.04 -8.42 6.46
CA GLU A 116 -6.40 -8.28 5.92
C GLU A 116 -6.70 -6.83 5.55
N ALA A 117 -7.40 -6.62 4.42
CA ALA A 117 -7.77 -5.30 3.91
C ALA A 117 -6.60 -4.31 3.74
N VAL A 118 -5.39 -4.82 3.49
CA VAL A 118 -4.27 -4.01 3.03
C VAL A 118 -4.32 -3.94 1.50
N ARG A 119 -4.79 -2.80 0.98
CA ARG A 119 -4.89 -2.48 -0.46
C ARG A 119 -5.66 -3.48 -1.35
N PRO A 120 -6.81 -4.05 -0.94
CA PRO A 120 -7.64 -4.83 -1.86
C PRO A 120 -8.04 -4.02 -3.10
N GLU A 121 -8.18 -2.69 -3.00
CA GLU A 121 -8.44 -1.81 -4.16
C GLU A 121 -7.50 -2.04 -5.34
N VAL A 122 -6.22 -2.21 -5.06
CA VAL A 122 -5.21 -2.39 -6.10
C VAL A 122 -5.37 -3.72 -6.81
N CYS A 123 -5.64 -4.79 -6.05
CA CYS A 123 -5.92 -6.11 -6.61
C CYS A 123 -7.22 -6.10 -7.43
N ILE A 124 -8.28 -5.48 -6.92
CA ILE A 124 -9.58 -5.45 -7.56
C ILE A 124 -9.50 -4.65 -8.87
N THR A 125 -8.94 -3.45 -8.84
CA THR A 125 -8.84 -2.59 -10.03
C THR A 125 -7.88 -3.14 -11.08
N SER A 126 -6.85 -3.87 -10.69
CA SER A 126 -5.88 -4.46 -11.63
C SER A 126 -6.38 -5.76 -12.25
N PHE A 127 -7.16 -6.57 -11.53
CA PHE A 127 -7.43 -7.95 -11.91
C PHE A 127 -8.91 -8.28 -12.13
N CYS A 128 -9.84 -7.47 -11.62
CA CYS A 128 -11.26 -7.66 -11.86
C CYS A 128 -11.70 -6.72 -13.01
N MET A 129 -12.07 -7.28 -14.17
CA MET A 129 -12.44 -6.50 -15.36
C MET A 129 -13.61 -5.54 -15.16
N GLN A 130 -14.64 -5.93 -14.42
CA GLN A 130 -15.85 -5.15 -14.20
C GLN A 130 -16.41 -5.43 -12.81
N THR A 131 -16.49 -4.40 -11.98
CA THR A 131 -16.99 -4.49 -10.60
C THR A 131 -17.99 -3.37 -10.29
N PRO A 132 -19.11 -3.28 -11.06
CA PRO A 132 -20.05 -2.16 -10.93
C PRO A 132 -20.59 -1.98 -9.49
N ASP A 133 -20.76 -3.08 -8.75
CA ASP A 133 -21.22 -3.04 -7.35
C ASP A 133 -20.14 -2.52 -6.37
N ALA A 134 -18.86 -2.60 -6.76
CA ALA A 134 -17.72 -2.16 -5.95
C ALA A 134 -17.20 -0.76 -6.36
N ASP A 135 -17.59 -0.23 -7.51
CA ASP A 135 -17.10 1.04 -8.07
C ASP A 135 -17.18 2.23 -7.10
N ALA A 136 -18.30 2.31 -6.36
CA ALA A 136 -18.47 3.37 -5.36
C ALA A 136 -17.46 3.22 -4.20
N ALA A 137 -17.19 1.99 -3.77
CA ALA A 137 -16.22 1.69 -2.73
C ALA A 137 -14.77 1.91 -3.23
N ILE A 138 -14.47 1.56 -4.48
CA ILE A 138 -13.17 1.84 -5.12
C ILE A 138 -12.90 3.35 -5.11
N ARG A 139 -13.84 4.16 -5.61
CA ARG A 139 -13.70 5.62 -5.62
C ARG A 139 -13.54 6.20 -4.21
N ALA A 140 -14.22 5.61 -3.23
CA ALA A 140 -14.11 6.02 -1.83
C ALA A 140 -12.72 5.75 -1.24
N VAL A 141 -12.11 4.61 -1.55
CA VAL A 141 -10.73 4.28 -1.17
C VAL A 141 -9.74 5.23 -1.87
N GLN A 142 -9.85 5.38 -3.19
CA GLN A 142 -8.97 6.24 -3.98
C GLN A 142 -9.02 7.72 -3.53
N ALA A 143 -10.19 8.23 -3.14
CA ALA A 143 -10.31 9.58 -2.58
C ALA A 143 -9.52 9.73 -1.26
N ARG A 144 -9.54 8.71 -0.40
CA ARG A 144 -8.82 8.72 0.88
C ARG A 144 -7.31 8.55 0.69
N PHE A 145 -6.88 7.72 -0.26
CA PHE A 145 -5.45 7.65 -0.64
C PHE A 145 -4.93 8.95 -1.25
N ARG A 146 -5.74 9.65 -2.04
CA ARG A 146 -5.39 11.01 -2.50
C ARG A 146 -5.24 11.99 -1.34
N LYS A 147 -6.09 11.89 -0.31
CA LYS A 147 -5.94 12.67 0.93
C LYS A 147 -4.62 12.34 1.65
N LEU A 148 -4.30 11.06 1.83
CA LEU A 148 -3.02 10.62 2.42
C LEU A 148 -1.82 11.17 1.64
N SER A 149 -1.82 11.02 0.32
CA SER A 149 -0.76 11.52 -0.55
C SER A 149 -0.53 13.03 -0.38
N ARG A 150 -1.60 13.82 -0.28
CA ARG A 150 -1.50 15.27 -0.03
C ARG A 150 -0.91 15.57 1.35
N ILE A 151 -1.31 14.83 2.38
CA ILE A 151 -0.79 15.00 3.74
C ILE A 151 0.70 14.69 3.80
N ILE A 152 1.14 13.56 3.24
CA ILE A 152 2.55 13.18 3.19
C ILE A 152 3.36 14.25 2.44
N ARG A 153 2.91 14.70 1.26
CA ARG A 153 3.56 15.79 0.51
C ARG A 153 3.67 17.09 1.32
N TRP A 154 2.58 17.47 2.00
CA TRP A 154 2.57 18.65 2.87
C TRP A 154 3.58 18.53 4.02
N MET A 155 3.69 17.35 4.64
CA MET A 155 4.66 17.09 5.71
C MET A 155 6.10 17.15 5.21
N HIS A 156 6.39 16.60 4.02
CA HIS A 156 7.69 16.77 3.37
C HIS A 156 8.03 18.25 3.16
N PHE A 157 7.08 19.01 2.61
CA PHE A 157 7.26 20.43 2.37
C PHE A 157 7.54 21.21 3.66
N LYS A 158 6.75 20.97 4.71
CA LYS A 158 6.93 21.58 6.04
C LYS A 158 8.31 21.29 6.63
N ARG A 159 8.83 20.06 6.45
CA ARG A 159 10.18 19.69 6.91
C ARG A 159 11.29 20.41 6.14
N LEU A 160 11.17 20.49 4.82
CA LEU A 160 12.12 21.23 3.99
C LEU A 160 12.16 22.71 4.38
N PHE A 161 10.99 23.31 4.62
CA PHE A 161 10.88 24.69 5.10
C PHE A 161 11.54 24.89 6.48
N ARG A 162 11.27 24.02 7.45
CA ARG A 162 11.90 24.10 8.78
C ARG A 162 13.42 23.98 8.72
N ARG A 163 13.95 23.07 7.89
CA ARG A 163 15.40 22.92 7.70
C ARG A 163 16.04 24.17 7.09
N ARG A 164 15.38 24.79 6.10
CA ARG A 164 15.86 26.05 5.50
C ARG A 164 15.85 27.22 6.48
N ILE A 165 14.81 27.34 7.30
CA ILE A 165 14.75 28.40 8.32
C ILE A 165 15.86 28.18 9.36
N ALA A 166 16.06 26.95 9.84
CA ALA A 166 17.12 26.62 10.79
C ALA A 166 18.53 26.87 10.24
N SER A 167 18.77 26.63 8.94
CA SER A 167 20.06 26.91 8.29
C SER A 167 20.31 28.39 8.00
N PHE A 168 19.28 29.25 8.07
CA PHE A 168 19.42 30.70 7.95
C PHE A 168 19.58 31.39 9.32
N SER A 169 19.32 30.66 10.41
CA SER A 169 19.43 31.13 11.81
C SER A 169 20.71 30.65 12.51
N ALA A 170 21.60 29.94 11.80
CA ALA A 170 22.90 29.48 12.24
C ALA A 170 24.00 30.19 11.44
#